data_AF-A0A6L6CN79-F1
#
_entry.id   AF-A0A6L6CN79-F1
#
_cell.length_a   1.000
_cell.length_b   1.000
_cell.length_c   1.000
_cell.angle_alpha   90.00
_cell.angle_beta   90.00
_cell.angle_gamma   90.00
#
_symmetry.space_group_name_H-M   'P 1'
#
loop_
_entity.id
_entity.type
_entity.pdbx_description
1 polymer ?
#
loop_
_entity_poly.entity_id
_entity_poly.type
_entity_poly.pdbx_seq_one_letter_code
_entity_poly.pdbx_strand_id
1 'polypeptide(L)' 'MPRILIVGGGYAGFYTARKLEKYLRKNEAEVTMIDPLPYMTYQPFLPEVAAGSIEPRHAVVSHR' A
#
# COMPACT_ATOMS: atom_id res chain seq x y z
N MET A 1 17.05 2.51 -17.55
CA MET A 1 15.71 2.63 -16.96
C MET A 1 15.88 2.92 -15.47
N PRO A 2 15.33 4.02 -14.94
CA PRO A 2 15.39 4.33 -13.51
C PRO A 2 14.71 3.26 -12.66
N ARG A 3 15.20 3.07 -11.44
CA ARG A 3 14.61 2.18 -10.44
C ARG A 3 14.06 3.02 -9.31
N ILE A 4 12.78 2.89 -9.03
CA ILE A 4 12.04 3.64 -8.02
C ILE A 4 11.71 2.66 -6.89
N LEU A 5 12.32 2.86 -5.73
CA LEU A 5 12.00 2.11 -4.52
C LEU A 5 11.06 2.93 -3.63
N ILE A 6 9.90 2.36 -3.31
CA ILE A 6 8.94 2.91 -2.35
C ILE A 6 9.11 2.13 -1.05
N VAL A 7 9.46 2.84 0.03
CA VAL A 7 9.61 2.26 1.37
C VAL A 7 8.33 2.52 2.16
N GLY A 8 7.60 1.45 2.47
CA GLY A 8 6.31 1.47 3.15
C GLY A 8 5.14 1.24 2.18
N GLY A 9 4.29 0.27 2.52
CA GLY A 9 3.05 -0.12 1.84
C GLY A 9 1.79 0.45 2.49
N GLY A 10 1.93 1.44 3.37
CA GLY A 10 0.81 2.23 3.89
C GLY A 10 0.11 3.05 2.80
N TYR A 11 -0.83 3.90 3.22
CA TYR A 11 -1.64 4.72 2.31
C TYR A 11 -0.81 5.50 1.27
N ALA A 12 0.22 6.22 1.72
CA ALA A 12 1.06 7.03 0.85
C ALA A 12 1.83 6.16 -0.19
N GLY A 13 2.44 5.06 0.25
CA GLY A 13 3.25 4.20 -0.61
C GLY A 13 2.40 3.46 -1.64
N PHE A 14 1.30 2.86 -1.21
CA PHE A 14 0.39 2.14 -2.10
C PHE A 14 -0.21 3.05 -3.18
N TYR A 15 -0.69 4.24 -2.80
CA TYR A 15 -1.24 5.18 -3.77
C TYR A 15 -0.16 5.80 -4.68
N THR A 16 1.07 5.97 -4.19
CA THR A 16 2.20 6.39 -5.03
C THR A 16 2.50 5.33 -6.08
N ALA A 17 2.62 4.05 -5.69
CA ALA A 17 2.84 2.94 -6.60
C ALA A 17 1.73 2.87 -7.66
N ARG A 18 0.47 2.92 -7.23
CA ARG A 18 -0.72 2.90 -8.11
C ARG A 18 -0.80 4.09 -9.07
N LYS A 19 -0.32 5.27 -8.67
CA LYS A 19 -0.24 6.45 -9.56
C LYS A 19 0.91 6.32 -10.55
N LEU A 20 2.08 5.88 -10.11
CA LEU A 20 3.23 5.65 -10.98
C LEU A 20 2.92 4.60 -12.06
N GLU A 21 2.25 3.51 -11.71
CA GLU A 21 1.79 2.49 -12.66
C GLU A 21 0.94 3.10 -13.80
N LYS A 22 0.11 4.10 -13.49
CA LYS A 22 -0.74 4.78 -14.48
C LYS A 22 -0.01 5.85 -15.30
N TYR A 23 1.02 6.47 -14.74
CA TYR A 23 1.73 7.58 -15.39
C TYR A 23 2.91 7.12 -16.22
N LEU A 24 3.57 6.03 -15.83
CA LEU A 24 4.74 5.52 -16.52
C LEU A 24 4.32 4.74 -17.76
N ARG A 25 5.01 5.00 -18.87
CA ARG A 25 4.95 4.17 -20.07
C ARG A 25 5.69 2.87 -19.85
N LYS A 26 5.41 1.89 -20.71
CA LYS A 26 6.14 0.63 -20.75
C LYS A 26 7.64 0.91 -20.88
N ASN A 27 8.44 0.28 -20.02
CA ASN A 27 9.89 0.44 -19.95
C ASN A 27 10.40 1.86 -19.59
N GLU A 28 9.56 2.71 -18.99
CA GLU A 28 9.98 4.05 -18.54
C GLU A 28 10.72 3.99 -17.19
N ALA A 29 10.24 3.16 -16.24
CA ALA A 29 10.91 2.90 -14.96
C ALA A 29 10.50 1.52 -14.38
N GLU A 30 11.35 0.98 -13.50
CA GLU A 30 11.04 -0.18 -12.65
C GLU A 30 10.60 0.34 -11.27
N VAL A 31 9.39 -0.01 -10.83
CA VAL A 31 8.85 0.40 -9.53
C VAL A 31 8.79 -0.81 -8.60
N THR A 32 9.39 -0.70 -7.41
CA THR A 32 9.34 -1.72 -6.37
C THR A 32 8.86 -1.10 -5.07
N MET A 33 7.88 -1.72 -4.42
CA MET A 33 7.42 -1.34 -3.09
C MET A 33 7.85 -2.40 -2.08
N ILE A 34 8.43 -1.97 -0.96
CA ILE A 34 8.77 -2.84 0.16
C ILE A 34 8.00 -2.41 1.40
N ASP A 35 7.45 -3.38 2.11
CA ASP A 35 6.81 -3.19 3.42
C ASP A 35 7.12 -4.41 4.29
N PRO A 36 7.34 -4.26 5.61
CA PRO A 36 7.51 -5.39 6.51
C PRO A 36 6.28 -6.32 6.58
N LEU A 37 5.09 -5.82 6.23
CA LEU A 37 3.83 -6.55 6.24
C LEU A 37 3.31 -6.76 4.80
N PRO A 38 2.64 -7.88 4.50
CA PRO A 38 2.12 -8.15 3.16
C PRO A 38 0.77 -7.46 2.87
N TYR A 39 0.39 -6.44 3.66
CA TYR A 39 -0.90 -5.76 3.59
C TYR A 39 -0.80 -4.29 4.01
N MET A 40 -1.69 -3.47 3.47
CA MET A 40 -1.95 -2.12 3.94
C MET A 40 -3.01 -2.15 5.03
N THR A 41 -2.80 -1.45 6.15
CA THR A 41 -3.85 -1.21 7.16
C THR A 41 -4.55 0.12 6.90
N TYR A 42 -5.88 0.10 6.88
CA TYR A 42 -6.70 1.30 6.90
C TYR A 42 -6.80 1.83 8.34
N GLN A 43 -5.80 2.63 8.71
CA GLN A 43 -5.62 3.18 10.05
C GLN A 43 -6.85 3.91 10.62
N PRO A 44 -7.71 4.59 9.82
CA PRO A 44 -8.91 5.23 10.37
C PRO A 44 -9.87 4.30 11.10
N PHE A 45 -9.88 2.99 10.82
CA PHE A 45 -10.74 2.01 11.52
C PHE A 45 -10.09 1.38 12.76
N LEU A 46 -8.88 1.79 13.15
CA LEU A 46 -8.23 1.22 14.33
C LEU A 46 -9.03 1.39 15.63
N PRO A 47 -9.71 2.52 15.89
CA PRO A 47 -10.57 2.66 17.06
C PRO A 47 -11.70 1.61 17.10
N GLU A 48 -12.38 1.38 15.98
CA GLU A 48 -13.47 0.42 15.84
C GLU A 48 -12.98 -1.03 15.90
N VAL A 49 -11.79 -1.31 15.34
CA VAL A 49 -11.12 -2.60 15.49
C VAL A 49 -10.75 -2.86 16.94
N ALA A 50 -10.20 -1.86 17.64
CA ALA A 50 -9.86 -1.96 19.06
C ALA A 50 -11.12 -2.12 19.94
N ALA A 51 -12.23 -1.50 19.56
CA ALA A 51 -13.53 -1.65 20.21
C ALA A 51 -14.23 -2.99 19.90
N GLY A 52 -13.73 -3.76 18.93
CA GLY A 52 -14.32 -5.04 18.50
C GLY A 52 -15.57 -4.91 17.63
N SER A 53 -15.95 -3.71 17.21
CA SER A 53 -17.09 -3.49 16.30
C SER A 53 -16.74 -3.77 14.83
N ILE A 54 -15.45 -3.80 14.49
CA ILE A 54 -14.92 -4.20 13.18
C ILE A 54 -13.88 -5.30 13.38
N GLU A 55 -14.01 -6.40 12.63
CA GLU A 55 -12.97 -7.44 12.64
C GLU A 55 -11.69 -6.93 11.95
N PRO A 56 -10.48 -7.22 12.47
CA PRO A 56 -9.22 -6.73 11.91
C PRO A 56 -9.03 -6.99 10.41
N ARG A 57 -9.56 -8.11 9.89
CA ARG A 57 -9.50 -8.46 8.46
C ARG A 57 -10.24 -7.47 7.55
N HIS A 58 -11.20 -6.73 8.08
CA HIS A 58 -11.93 -5.69 7.33
C HIS A 58 -11.20 -4.35 7.28
N ALA A 59 -10.14 -4.18 8.09
CA ALA A 59 -9.31 -2.99 8.10
C ALA A 59 -8.00 -3.15 7.32
N VAL A 60 -7.82 -4.25 6.57
CA VAL A 60 -6.60 -4.50 5.80
C VAL A 60 -6.89 -4.80 4.33
N VAL A 61 -5.94 -4.46 3.46
CA VAL A 61 -5.97 -4.75 2.01
C VAL A 61 -4.67 -5.42 1.61
N SER A 62 -4.77 -6.53 0.88
CA SER A 62 -3.63 -7.26 0.33
C SER A 62 -2.78 -6.38 -0.60
N HIS A 63 -1.45 -6.51 -0.53
CA HIS A 63 -0.56 -5.98 -1.56
C HIS A 63 -0.52 -6.80 -2.85
N ARG A 64 -1.04 -8.04 -2.79
CA ARG A 64 -1.18 -8.97 -3.92
C ARG A 64 -2.55 -8.85 -4.56
#